data_AF-A0AAD8HXE7-F1
#
_entry.id   AF-A0AAD8HXE7-F1
#
_cell.length_a   1.000
_cell.length_b   1.000
_cell.length_c   1.000
_cell.angle_alpha   90.00
_cell.angle_beta   90.00
_cell.angle_gamma   90.00
#
_symmetry.space_group_name_H-M   'P 1'
#
loop_
_entity.id
_entity.type
_entity.pdbx_description
1 polymer ?
#
loop_
_entity_poly.entity_id
_entity_poly.type
_entity_poly.pdbx_seq_one_letter_code
_entity_poly.pdbx_strand_id
1 'polypeptide(L)'
;MDEAFGAVVKTCHKLQRLAVSGLLTDQTFEYIGKYAKNLETLSVAFAGSSDLGMQAVMEGCPKLRKLEIRDSPFGNAALLSGLKKYESMRSLWMSACNVTMNGCRLLAEYMPRLNVEVMKDEGSADDADKLYVYRSVAGPRKDAPPFVLTL
;
A
#
# COMPACT_ATOMS: atom_id res chain seq x y z
N MET A 1 19.94 -8.60 3.14
CA MET A 1 19.35 -7.57 4.03
C MET A 1 18.03 -8.06 4.64
N ASP A 2 17.31 -8.93 3.94
CA ASP A 2 16.00 -9.45 4.38
C ASP A 2 16.00 -10.11 5.75
N GLU A 3 17.00 -10.94 6.05
CA GLU A 3 17.12 -11.60 7.35
C GLU A 3 17.17 -10.63 8.54
N ALA A 4 17.69 -9.42 8.34
CA ALA A 4 17.80 -8.44 9.41
C ALA A 4 16.40 -7.96 9.86
N PHE A 5 15.56 -7.57 8.91
CA PHE A 5 14.17 -7.22 9.20
C PHE A 5 13.35 -8.45 9.58
N GLY A 6 13.66 -9.61 9.00
CA GLY A 6 13.11 -10.89 9.41
C GLY A 6 13.32 -11.17 10.90
N ALA A 7 14.54 -10.98 11.41
CA ALA A 7 14.85 -11.15 12.83
C ALA A 7 14.08 -10.16 13.71
N VAL A 8 13.94 -8.90 13.29
CA VAL A 8 13.14 -7.89 14.02
C VAL A 8 11.69 -8.34 14.14
N VAL A 9 11.02 -8.71 13.04
CA VAL A 9 9.60 -9.09 13.11
C VAL A 9 9.36 -10.43 13.78
N LYS A 10 10.35 -11.35 13.74
CA LYS A 10 10.30 -12.63 14.47
C LYS A 10 10.41 -12.46 15.99
N THR A 11 11.11 -11.44 16.48
CA THR A 11 11.44 -11.27 17.90
C THR A 11 10.63 -10.17 18.59
N CYS A 12 10.34 -9.07 17.89
CA CYS A 12 9.61 -7.93 18.43
C CYS A 12 8.08 -8.16 18.33
N HIS A 13 7.53 -9.07 19.14
CA HIS A 13 6.11 -9.45 19.06
C HIS A 13 5.11 -8.31 19.34
N LYS A 14 5.55 -7.22 19.97
CA LYS A 14 4.73 -6.02 20.24
C LYS A 14 4.92 -4.90 19.21
N LEU A 15 5.65 -5.17 18.11
CA LEU A 15 5.93 -4.16 17.09
C LEU A 15 4.63 -3.70 16.42
N GLN A 16 4.38 -2.39 16.48
CA GLN A 16 3.20 -1.75 15.89
C GLN A 16 3.53 -0.86 14.69
N ARG A 17 4.77 -0.39 14.59
CA ARG A 17 5.23 0.49 13.51
C ARG A 17 6.58 0.03 13.00
N LEU A 18 6.70 -0.05 11.69
CA LEU A 18 7.93 -0.44 11.01
C LEU A 18 8.11 0.43 9.77
N ALA A 19 9.34 0.90 9.55
CA ALA A 19 9.75 1.50 8.30
C ALA A 19 10.92 0.69 7.74
N VAL A 20 10.86 0.35 6.45
CA VAL A 20 11.90 -0.43 5.78
C VAL A 20 12.37 0.27 4.52
N SER A 21 13.66 0.16 4.25
CA SER A 21 14.29 0.70 3.05
C SER A 21 15.55 -0.07 2.68
N GLY A 22 16.01 0.11 1.44
CA GLY A 22 17.25 -0.49 0.93
C GLY A 22 17.00 -1.77 0.15
N LEU A 23 18.06 -2.53 -0.12
CA LEU A 23 18.02 -3.72 -0.98
C LEU A 23 17.30 -4.90 -0.30
N LEU A 24 15.97 -4.83 -0.29
CA LEU A 24 15.05 -5.80 0.28
C LEU A 24 14.25 -6.46 -0.83
N THR A 25 14.13 -7.78 -0.76
CA THR A 25 13.33 -8.58 -1.68
C THR A 25 11.94 -8.85 -1.11
N ASP A 26 11.10 -9.55 -1.88
CA ASP A 26 9.79 -10.02 -1.40
C ASP A 26 9.89 -10.89 -0.12
N GLN A 27 11.05 -11.50 0.13
CA GLN A 27 11.32 -12.30 1.33
C GLN A 27 11.14 -11.50 2.64
N THR A 28 11.54 -10.22 2.65
CA THR A 28 11.32 -9.35 3.82
C THR A 28 9.83 -9.21 4.13
N PHE A 29 9.03 -9.02 3.09
CA PHE A 29 7.60 -8.82 3.23
C PHE A 29 6.86 -10.12 3.57
N GLU A 30 7.35 -11.27 3.10
CA GLU A 30 6.89 -12.58 3.58
C GLU A 30 7.11 -12.72 5.09
N TYR A 31 8.29 -12.33 5.60
CA TYR A 31 8.54 -12.33 7.05
C TYR A 31 7.64 -11.35 7.80
N ILE A 32 7.44 -10.13 7.28
CA ILE A 32 6.52 -9.16 7.88
C ILE A 32 5.11 -9.75 7.95
N GLY A 33 4.58 -10.25 6.83
CA GLY A 33 3.28 -10.91 6.76
C GLY A 33 3.16 -12.10 7.72
N LYS A 34 4.21 -12.91 7.84
CA LYS A 34 4.21 -14.10 8.69
C LYS A 34 4.27 -13.77 10.19
N TYR A 35 5.10 -12.82 10.62
CA TYR A 35 5.42 -12.63 12.03
C TYR A 35 4.90 -11.33 12.65
N ALA A 36 4.75 -10.24 11.88
CA ALA A 36 4.39 -8.92 12.40
C ALA A 36 2.87 -8.75 12.67
N LYS A 37 2.29 -9.65 13.48
CA LYS A 37 0.82 -9.73 13.68
C LYS A 37 0.19 -8.52 14.38
N ASN A 38 1.01 -7.74 15.09
CA ASN A 38 0.58 -6.52 15.76
C ASN A 38 0.89 -5.23 14.98
N LEU A 39 1.41 -5.35 13.75
CA LEU A 39 1.79 -4.19 12.96
C LEU A 39 0.56 -3.38 12.53
N GLU A 40 0.58 -2.09 12.83
CA GLU A 40 -0.49 -1.13 12.51
C GLU A 40 -0.06 -0.14 11.43
N THR A 41 1.24 0.17 11.32
CA THR A 41 1.79 1.09 10.32
C THR A 41 3.04 0.51 9.69
N LEU A 42 3.05 0.42 8.37
CA LEU A 42 4.21 0.03 7.59
C LEU A 42 4.54 1.12 6.57
N SER A 43 5.78 1.59 6.58
CA SER A 43 6.33 2.49 5.56
C SER A 43 7.42 1.76 4.77
N VAL A 44 7.38 1.84 3.44
CA VAL A 44 8.27 1.11 2.52
C VAL A 44 8.87 2.09 1.52
N ALA A 45 10.19 2.06 1.34
CA ALA A 45 10.87 2.86 0.32
C ALA A 45 11.97 2.04 -0.38
N PHE A 46 12.01 2.04 -1.71
CA PHE A 46 13.09 1.40 -2.49
C PHE A 46 13.24 -0.10 -2.21
N ALA A 47 12.13 -0.81 -2.01
CA ALA A 47 12.13 -2.21 -1.54
C ALA A 47 11.08 -3.07 -2.23
N GLY A 48 11.34 -4.37 -2.32
CA GLY A 48 10.49 -5.36 -2.97
C GLY A 48 11.01 -5.77 -4.34
N SER A 49 10.44 -6.85 -4.87
CA SER A 49 10.81 -7.41 -6.18
C SER A 49 9.59 -7.64 -7.07
N SER A 50 8.42 -7.87 -6.48
CA SER A 50 7.17 -8.06 -7.21
C SER A 50 5.94 -7.78 -6.35
N ASP A 51 4.75 -7.89 -6.94
CA ASP A 51 3.47 -7.77 -6.22
C ASP A 51 3.33 -8.72 -5.02
N LEU A 52 4.04 -9.85 -5.02
CA LEU A 52 4.00 -10.83 -3.94
C LEU A 52 4.41 -10.22 -2.59
N GLY A 53 5.33 -9.25 -2.59
CA GLY A 53 5.76 -8.60 -1.36
C GLY A 53 4.59 -7.90 -0.65
N MET A 54 3.91 -6.99 -1.34
CA MET A 54 2.75 -6.31 -0.75
C MET A 54 1.59 -7.28 -0.47
N GLN A 55 1.36 -8.29 -1.31
CA GLN A 55 0.34 -9.33 -1.07
C GLN A 55 0.55 -10.02 0.28
N ALA A 56 1.78 -10.44 0.58
CA ALA A 56 2.11 -11.08 1.86
C ALA A 56 1.81 -10.17 3.07
N VAL A 57 2.04 -8.86 2.96
CA VAL A 57 1.67 -7.88 3.99
C VAL A 57 0.15 -7.77 4.12
N MET A 58 -0.55 -7.61 3.00
CA MET A 58 -2.01 -7.41 2.97
C MET A 58 -2.75 -8.65 3.50
N GLU A 59 -2.25 -9.85 3.27
CA GLU A 59 -2.81 -11.09 3.84
C GLU A 59 -2.38 -11.28 5.30
N GLY A 60 -1.10 -11.09 5.59
CA GLY A 60 -0.48 -11.54 6.84
C GLY A 60 -0.61 -10.61 8.05
N CYS A 61 -0.84 -9.31 7.84
CA CYS A 61 -0.87 -8.30 8.91
C CYS A 61 -2.30 -7.89 9.28
N PRO A 62 -2.98 -8.56 10.24
CA PRO A 62 -4.40 -8.35 10.52
C PRO A 62 -4.72 -6.98 11.15
N LYS A 63 -3.77 -6.37 11.86
CA LYS A 63 -3.94 -5.09 12.53
C LYS A 63 -3.46 -3.89 11.71
N LEU A 64 -3.08 -4.10 10.45
CA LEU A 64 -2.56 -3.04 9.61
C LEU A 64 -3.63 -1.97 9.40
N ARG A 65 -3.27 -0.71 9.66
CA ARG A 65 -4.16 0.46 9.51
C ARG A 65 -3.63 1.46 8.50
N LYS A 66 -2.30 1.57 8.38
CA LYS A 66 -1.65 2.50 7.44
C LYS A 66 -0.56 1.76 6.70
N LEU A 67 -0.57 1.89 5.38
CA LEU A 67 0.48 1.40 4.50
C LEU A 67 0.92 2.54 3.59
N GLU A 68 2.20 2.86 3.64
CA GLU A 68 2.80 3.95 2.86
C GLU A 68 3.95 3.37 2.06
N ILE A 69 3.88 3.45 0.73
CA ILE A 69 4.84 2.81 -0.18
C ILE A 69 5.33 3.84 -1.17
N ARG A 70 6.65 3.85 -1.40
CA ARG A 70 7.29 4.71 -2.38
C ARG A 70 8.42 3.98 -3.12
N ASP A 71 8.57 4.26 -4.42
CA ASP A 71 9.69 3.76 -5.23
C ASP A 71 9.85 2.23 -5.13
N SER A 72 8.75 1.49 -5.26
CA SER A 72 8.69 0.03 -5.06
C SER A 72 7.94 -0.65 -6.21
N PRO A 73 8.35 -1.86 -6.64
CA PRO A 73 7.81 -2.54 -7.82
C PRO A 73 6.47 -3.24 -7.53
N PHE A 74 5.56 -2.56 -6.84
CA PHE A 74 4.21 -3.03 -6.55
C PHE A 74 3.21 -2.33 -7.47
N GLY A 75 2.38 -3.10 -8.16
CA GLY A 75 1.39 -2.67 -9.12
C GLY A 75 -0.01 -3.18 -8.81
N ASN A 76 -0.76 -3.48 -9.87
CA ASN A 76 -2.21 -3.70 -9.76
C ASN A 76 -2.58 -4.95 -8.96
N ALA A 77 -1.85 -6.06 -9.07
CA ALA A 77 -2.21 -7.27 -8.32
C ALA A 77 -1.92 -7.08 -6.83
N ALA A 78 -0.85 -6.36 -6.49
CA ALA A 78 -0.60 -5.92 -5.12
C ALA A 78 -1.72 -5.02 -4.58
N LEU A 79 -2.14 -4.00 -5.35
CA LEU A 79 -3.24 -3.12 -4.97
C LEU A 79 -4.55 -3.90 -4.75
N LEU A 80 -4.93 -4.78 -5.67
CA LEU A 80 -6.20 -5.51 -5.60
C LEU A 80 -6.18 -6.66 -4.58
N SER A 81 -5.02 -7.10 -4.10
CA SER A 81 -4.95 -8.06 -2.97
C SER A 81 -5.56 -7.51 -1.68
N GLY A 82 -5.65 -6.18 -1.56
CA GLY A 82 -6.16 -5.50 -0.39
C GLY A 82 -7.68 -5.40 -0.27
N LEU A 83 -8.46 -5.91 -1.23
CA LEU A 83 -9.92 -5.73 -1.28
C LEU A 83 -10.62 -6.10 0.04
N LYS A 84 -10.18 -7.16 0.71
CA LYS A 84 -10.77 -7.61 1.99
C LYS A 84 -10.33 -6.80 3.21
N LYS A 85 -9.36 -5.88 3.05
CA LYS A 85 -8.68 -5.18 4.15
C LYS A 85 -8.83 -3.67 4.13
N TYR A 86 -9.06 -3.06 2.97
CA TYR A 86 -9.13 -1.59 2.88
C TYR A 86 -10.20 -0.97 3.79
N GLU A 87 -11.32 -1.65 4.05
CA GLU A 87 -12.35 -1.14 4.94
C GLU A 87 -11.99 -1.20 6.42
N SER A 88 -11.02 -2.01 6.84
CA SER A 88 -10.48 -1.99 8.21
C SER A 88 -9.27 -1.06 8.35
N MET A 89 -8.61 -0.76 7.23
CA MET A 89 -7.53 0.20 7.17
C MET A 89 -8.03 1.65 7.24
N ARG A 90 -7.12 2.53 7.65
CA ARG A 90 -7.32 3.98 7.60
C ARG A 90 -6.95 4.53 6.23
N SER A 91 -5.80 4.12 5.69
CA SER A 91 -5.33 4.61 4.40
C SER A 91 -4.22 3.76 3.80
N LEU A 92 -4.11 3.80 2.48
CA LEU A 92 -2.99 3.36 1.68
C LEU A 92 -2.45 4.56 0.89
N TRP A 93 -1.13 4.74 0.91
CA TRP A 93 -0.40 5.65 0.03
C TRP A 93 0.56 4.86 -0.84
N MET A 94 0.57 5.12 -2.14
CA MET A 94 1.55 4.59 -3.09
C MET A 94 2.04 5.72 -3.99
N SER A 95 3.35 5.80 -4.24
CA SER A 95 3.93 6.79 -5.15
C SER A 95 5.15 6.25 -5.85
N ALA A 96 5.32 6.54 -7.15
CA ALA A 96 6.40 5.92 -7.95
C ALA A 96 6.39 4.38 -7.81
N CYS A 97 5.20 3.80 -7.99
CA CYS A 97 4.94 2.37 -7.96
C CYS A 97 4.39 1.94 -9.34
N ASN A 98 4.25 0.64 -9.58
CA ASN A 98 3.80 0.10 -10.87
C ASN A 98 2.27 0.03 -10.98
N VAL A 99 1.55 0.88 -10.24
CA VAL A 99 0.09 0.91 -10.24
C VAL A 99 -0.39 1.74 -11.41
N THR A 100 -1.29 1.17 -12.21
CA THR A 100 -1.82 1.84 -13.40
C THR A 100 -3.19 2.45 -13.12
N MET A 101 -3.59 3.42 -13.94
CA MET A 101 -4.95 4.00 -13.89
C MET A 101 -6.06 2.95 -13.97
N ASN A 102 -5.85 1.84 -14.69
CA ASN A 102 -6.81 0.75 -14.75
C ASN A 102 -6.96 0.04 -13.38
N GLY A 103 -5.85 -0.23 -12.70
CA GLY A 103 -5.88 -0.80 -11.35
C GLY A 103 -6.64 0.08 -10.36
N CYS A 104 -6.43 1.40 -10.43
CA CYS A 104 -7.17 2.36 -9.62
C CYS A 104 -8.69 2.33 -9.90
N ARG A 105 -9.09 2.29 -11.18
CA ARG A 105 -10.51 2.21 -11.57
C ARG A 105 -11.17 0.91 -11.10
N LEU A 106 -10.51 -0.23 -11.26
CA LEU A 106 -11.00 -1.52 -10.76
C LEU A 106 -11.18 -1.52 -9.25
N LEU A 107 -10.24 -0.91 -8.51
CA LEU A 107 -10.38 -0.76 -7.06
C LEU A 107 -11.60 0.07 -6.69
N ALA A 108 -11.82 1.21 -7.35
CA ALA A 108 -12.97 2.07 -7.12
C ALA A 108 -14.30 1.36 -7.44
N GLU A 109 -14.35 0.62 -8.54
CA GLU A 109 -15.51 -0.18 -8.94
C GLU A 109 -15.85 -1.27 -7.90
N TYR A 110 -14.85 -2.00 -7.41
CA TYR A 110 -15.06 -3.06 -6.42
C TYR A 110 -15.35 -2.53 -5.01
N MET A 111 -14.90 -1.32 -4.68
CA MET A 111 -14.93 -0.77 -3.32
C MET A 111 -15.51 0.65 -3.27
N PRO A 112 -16.83 0.84 -3.50
CA PRO A 112 -17.47 2.15 -3.62
C PRO A 112 -17.49 2.98 -2.33
N ARG A 113 -17.03 2.41 -1.20
CA ARG A 113 -16.87 3.11 0.10
C ARG A 113 -15.47 3.68 0.32
N LEU A 114 -14.58 3.48 -0.65
CA LEU A 114 -13.24 4.06 -0.64
C LEU A 114 -13.24 5.28 -1.55
N ASN A 115 -12.55 6.33 -1.12
CA ASN A 115 -12.09 7.37 -2.02
C ASN A 115 -10.75 6.91 -2.59
N VAL A 116 -10.69 6.76 -3.91
CA VAL A 116 -9.48 6.40 -4.65
C VAL A 116 -8.97 7.65 -5.37
N GLU A 117 -8.06 8.38 -4.73
CA GLU A 117 -7.53 9.65 -5.24
C GLU A 117 -6.21 9.42 -5.97
N VAL A 118 -6.18 9.68 -7.27
CA VAL A 118 -4.95 9.70 -8.08
C VAL A 118 -4.49 11.14 -8.26
N MET A 119 -3.25 11.42 -7.87
CA MET A 119 -2.62 12.72 -8.03
C MET A 119 -1.62 12.65 -9.17
N LYS A 120 -1.84 13.46 -10.21
CA LYS A 120 -1.00 13.49 -11.41
C LYS A 120 -0.01 14.63 -11.32
N ASP A 121 1.24 14.36 -11.68
CA ASP A 121 2.21 15.39 -11.99
C ASP A 121 2.05 15.81 -13.46
N GLU A 122 2.47 17.04 -13.79
CA GLU A 122 2.35 17.56 -15.16
C GLU A 122 3.21 16.71 -16.13
N GLY A 123 2.57 15.99 -17.06
CA GLY A 123 3.24 15.28 -18.16
C GLY A 123 3.13 13.74 -18.17
N SER A 124 2.51 13.11 -17.16
CA SER A 124 2.31 11.65 -17.08
C SER A 124 0.89 11.25 -17.55
N ALA A 125 0.78 10.66 -18.74
CA ALA A 125 -0.53 10.34 -19.34
C ALA A 125 -1.15 9.05 -18.79
N ASP A 126 -0.33 8.02 -18.50
CA ASP A 126 -0.80 6.64 -18.34
C ASP A 126 -0.61 6.05 -16.93
N ASP A 127 0.30 6.59 -16.11
CA ASP A 127 0.60 6.06 -14.78
C ASP A 127 -0.11 6.84 -13.66
N ALA A 128 -0.37 6.16 -12.54
CA ALA A 128 -0.86 6.79 -11.31
C ALA A 128 0.36 7.24 -10.48
N ASP A 129 0.88 8.43 -10.75
CA ASP A 129 2.13 8.93 -10.12
C ASP A 129 2.08 8.84 -8.59
N LYS A 130 0.93 9.25 -8.02
CA LYS A 130 0.63 9.10 -6.59
C LYS A 130 -0.82 8.65 -6.44
N LEU A 131 -1.02 7.65 -5.59
CA LEU A 131 -2.31 7.08 -5.25
C LEU A 131 -2.53 7.20 -3.74
N TYR A 132 -3.66 7.76 -3.37
CA TYR A 132 -4.13 7.77 -1.99
C TYR A 132 -5.51 7.14 -1.90
N VAL A 133 -5.59 6.02 -1.17
CA VAL A 133 -6.84 5.29 -0.95
C VAL A 133 -7.21 5.40 0.52
N TYR A 134 -8.42 5.81 0.82
CA TYR A 134 -8.91 5.87 2.19
C TYR A 134 -10.41 5.60 2.25
N ARG A 135 -10.84 4.92 3.32
CA ARG A 135 -12.27 4.71 3.56
C ARG A 135 -12.92 6.01 4.06
N SER A 136 -14.12 6.30 3.59
CA SER A 136 -14.88 7.47 4.01
C SER A 136 -16.38 7.12 4.09
N VAL A 137 -17.05 7.61 5.13
CA VAL A 137 -18.53 7.59 5.20
C VAL A 137 -19.14 8.85 4.56
N ALA A 138 -18.31 9.85 4.25
CA ALA A 138 -18.74 11.11 3.63
C ALA A 138 -18.74 11.06 2.10
N GLY A 139 -18.21 9.98 1.51
CA GLY A 139 -17.94 9.89 0.07
C GLY A 139 -16.79 10.80 -0.38
N PRO A 140 -16.72 11.14 -1.68
CA PRO A 140 -15.69 12.01 -2.26
C PRO A 140 -15.67 13.41 -1.64
N ARG A 141 -14.46 13.97 -1.49
CA ARG A 141 -14.27 15.34 -0.99
C ARG A 141 -14.58 16.38 -2.08
N LYS A 142 -15.02 17.57 -1.67
CA LYS A 142 -15.46 18.66 -2.58
C LYS A 142 -14.37 19.69 -2.88
N ASP A 143 -13.22 19.58 -2.24
CA ASP A 143 -12.10 20.53 -2.28
C ASP A 143 -10.87 19.94 -2.99
N ALA A 144 -11.09 18.95 -3.86
CA ALA A 144 -10.02 18.36 -4.66
C ALA A 144 -9.43 19.43 -5.61
N PRO A 145 -8.10 19.67 -5.58
CA PRO A 145 -7.48 20.55 -6.55
C PRO A 145 -7.45 19.88 -7.93
N PRO A 146 -7.24 20.64 -9.03
CA PRO A 146 -7.37 20.13 -10.40
C PRO A 146 -6.46 18.94 -10.75
N PHE A 147 -5.34 18.77 -10.04
CA PHE A 147 -4.39 17.67 -10.26
C PHE A 147 -4.78 16.37 -9.55
N VAL A 148 -5.88 16.37 -8.78
CA VAL A 148 -6.40 15.18 -8.09
C VAL A 148 -7.66 14.69 -8.77
N LEU A 149 -7.59 13.45 -9.29
CA LEU A 149 -8.72 12.71 -9.80
C LEU A 149 -9.24 11.76 -8.72
N THR A 150 -10.47 11.96 -8.25
CA THR A 150 -11.15 11.00 -7.38
C THR A 150 -11.97 10.05 -8.24
N LEU A 151 -11.69 8.75 -8.15
CA LEU A 151 -12.41 7.67 -8.82
C LEU A 151 -13.51 7.09 -7.94
#